data_AF-A0A7W4IHG8-F1
#
_entry.id   AF-A0A7W4IHG8-F1
#
_cell.length_a   1.000
_cell.length_b   1.000
_cell.length_c   1.000
_cell.angle_alpha   90.00
_cell.angle_beta   90.00
_cell.angle_gamma   90.00
#
_symmetry.space_group_name_H-M   'P 1'
#
loop_
_entity.id
_entity.type
_entity.pdbx_description
1 polymer ?
#
loop_
_entity_poly.entity_id
_entity_poly.type
_entity_poly.pdbx_seq_one_letter_code
_entity_poly.pdbx_strand_id
1 'polypeptide(L)'
;MIHELKRQGLGVSAIARQTCLDRKTVRRYLARGIEAPRYSPREENERIAERFRSYLLGRLEAYPGLSARRLHREITPMGYEG
;
A
#
# COMPACT_ATOMS: atom_id res chain seq x y z
N MET A 1 -15.15 18.30 6.10
CA MET A 1 -15.87 17.89 7.34
C MET A 1 -15.10 18.30 8.60
N ILE A 2 -14.04 17.58 9.02
CA ILE A 2 -13.31 17.88 10.28
C ILE A 2 -12.72 19.30 10.32
N HIS A 3 -12.06 19.73 9.25
CA HIS A 3 -11.46 21.08 9.16
C HIS A 3 -12.50 22.21 9.12
N GLU A 4 -13.67 21.95 8.53
CA GLU A 4 -14.76 22.92 8.45
C GLU A 4 -15.37 23.16 9.83
N LEU A 5 -15.64 22.08 10.58
CA LEU A 5 -16.11 22.19 11.96
C LEU A 5 -15.09 22.90 12.86
N LYS A 6 -13.79 22.72 12.59
CA LYS A 6 -12.75 23.47 13.31
C LYS A 6 -12.75 24.96 12.96
N ARG A 7 -12.99 25.34 11.69
CA ARG A 7 -13.15 26.74 11.27
C ARG A 7 -14.37 27.41 11.90
N GLN A 8 -15.44 26.65 12.12
CA GLN A 8 -16.63 27.10 12.86
C GLN A 8 -16.41 27.26 14.37
N GLY A 9 -15.18 27.05 14.86
CA GLY A 9 -14.81 27.26 16.27
C GLY A 9 -15.00 26.05 17.18
N LEU A 10 -15.42 24.89 16.65
CA LEU A 10 -15.64 23.72 17.50
C LEU A 10 -14.32 23.16 18.07
N GLY A 11 -14.40 22.74 19.33
CA GLY A 11 -13.33 21.99 20.00
C GLY A 11 -13.23 20.54 19.50
N VAL A 12 -12.07 19.92 19.66
CA VAL A 12 -11.79 18.53 19.22
C VAL A 12 -12.81 17.53 19.74
N SER A 13 -13.24 17.67 21.00
CA SER A 13 -14.24 16.78 21.61
C SER A 13 -15.64 16.93 20.99
N ALA A 14 -16.02 18.14 20.60
CA ALA A 14 -17.31 18.38 19.94
C ALA A 14 -17.30 17.79 18.53
N ILE A 15 -16.22 18.02 17.78
CA ILE A 15 -16.02 17.44 16.44
C ILE A 15 -16.07 15.91 16.51
N ALA A 16 -15.35 15.29 17.44
CA ALA A 16 -15.32 13.84 17.62
C ALA A 16 -16.72 13.24 17.85
N ARG A 17 -17.55 13.88 18.68
CA ARG A 17 -18.93 13.46 18.93
C ARG A 17 -19.80 13.60 17.69
N GLN A 18 -19.69 14.72 16.98
CA GLN A 18 -20.50 15.00 15.79
C GLN A 18 -20.13 14.11 14.60
N THR A 19 -18.85 13.75 14.46
CA THR A 19 -18.37 12.89 13.36
C THR A 19 -18.28 11.42 13.74
N CYS A 20 -18.61 11.03 14.98
CA CYS A 20 -18.44 9.67 15.51
C CYS A 20 -17.01 9.12 15.31
N LEU A 21 -16.00 9.97 15.44
CA LEU A 21 -14.58 9.60 15.30
C LEU A 21 -13.87 9.70 16.63
N ASP A 22 -12.84 8.86 16.83
CA ASP A 22 -11.98 9.00 18.00
C ASP A 22 -11.25 10.37 18.00
N ARG A 23 -11.06 10.94 19.20
CA ARG A 23 -10.40 12.25 19.36
C ARG A 23 -8.98 12.24 18.79
N LYS A 24 -8.25 11.12 18.82
CA LYS A 24 -6.92 10.98 18.21
C LYS A 24 -7.00 11.06 16.69
N THR A 25 -8.03 10.49 16.07
CA THR A 25 -8.28 10.61 14.63
C THR A 25 -8.55 12.07 14.27
N VAL A 26 -9.44 12.76 15.00
CA VAL A 26 -9.71 14.19 14.77
C VAL A 26 -8.43 15.02 14.87
N ARG A 27 -7.61 14.83 15.92
CA ARG A 27 -6.31 15.53 16.05
C ARG A 27 -5.37 15.23 14.89
N ARG A 28 -5.25 13.96 14.49
CA ARG A 28 -4.40 13.55 13.36
C ARG A 28 -4.82 14.24 12.07
N TYR A 29 -6.12 14.26 11.77
CA TYR A 29 -6.63 14.90 10.55
C TYR A 29 -6.49 16.43 10.59
N LEU A 30 -6.67 17.07 11.75
CA LEU A 30 -6.41 18.51 11.90
C LEU A 30 -4.94 18.86 11.69
N ALA A 31 -4.01 18.05 12.20
CA ALA A 31 -2.58 18.26 12.02
C ALA A 31 -2.08 17.98 10.59
N ARG A 32 -2.68 17.00 9.90
CA ARG A 32 -2.27 16.57 8.55
C ARG A 32 -2.75 17.52 7.43
N GLY A 33 -3.63 18.48 7.74
CA GLY A 33 -4.17 19.40 6.74
C GLY A 33 -5.25 18.77 5.85
N ILE A 34 -5.60 19.46 4.75
CA ILE A 34 -6.69 19.08 3.83
C ILE A 34 -6.26 17.98 2.86
N GLU A 35 -4.99 17.59 2.85
CA GLU A 35 -4.50 16.54 1.98
C GLU A 35 -5.18 15.19 2.26
N ALA A 36 -5.59 14.53 1.18
CA ALA A 36 -6.12 13.19 1.26
C ALA A 36 -5.06 12.24 1.84
N PRO A 37 -5.42 11.30 2.74
CA PRO A 37 -4.47 10.31 3.24
C PRO A 37 -3.92 9.52 2.06
N ARG A 38 -2.67 9.76 1.70
CA ARG A 38 -1.94 8.95 0.73
C ARG A 38 -1.31 7.76 1.45
N TYR A 39 -1.43 6.60 0.84
CA TYR A 39 -0.60 5.46 1.22
C TYR A 39 0.85 5.85 0.94
N SER A 40 1.70 5.76 1.95
CA SER A 40 3.14 5.90 1.72
C SER A 40 3.56 4.86 0.69
N PRO A 41 4.42 5.18 -0.29
CA PRO A 41 4.96 4.17 -1.19
C PRO A 41 5.42 2.98 -0.35
N ARG A 42 4.96 1.78 -0.73
CA ARG A 42 5.41 0.57 -0.06
C ARG A 42 6.93 0.53 -0.21
N GLU A 43 7.64 0.36 0.89
CA GLU A 43 9.09 0.21 0.87
C GLU A 43 9.46 -0.84 -0.19
N GLU A 44 10.45 -0.53 -1.01
CA GLU A 44 11.03 -1.44 -1.99
C GLU A 44 11.82 -2.53 -1.25
N ASN A 45 11.10 -3.39 -0.53
CA ASN A 45 11.68 -4.59 0.03
C ASN A 45 12.11 -5.48 -1.14
N GLU A 46 13.27 -6.11 -1.00
CA GLU A 46 13.81 -7.08 -1.96
C GLU A 46 12.75 -8.14 -2.24
N ARG A 47 12.15 -8.09 -3.44
CA ARG A 47 11.18 -9.09 -3.86
C ARG A 47 11.97 -10.37 -4.11
N ILE A 48 11.62 -11.47 -3.46
CA ILE A 48 12.30 -12.76 -3.62
C ILE A 48 12.38 -13.18 -5.11
N ALA A 49 11.34 -12.85 -5.88
CA ALA A 49 11.27 -13.10 -7.32
C ALA A 49 12.25 -12.25 -8.17
N GLU A 50 12.76 -11.14 -7.64
CA GLU A 50 13.67 -10.24 -8.37
C GLU A 50 14.97 -10.97 -8.77
N ARG A 51 15.45 -11.87 -7.92
CA ARG A 51 16.62 -12.74 -8.20
C ARG A 51 16.44 -13.62 -9.43
N PHE A 52 15.19 -13.90 -9.82
CA PHE A 52 14.84 -14.75 -10.96
C PHE A 52 14.32 -13.94 -12.16
N ARG A 53 14.30 -12.60 -12.10
CA ARG A 53 13.68 -11.72 -13.10
C ARG A 53 14.19 -11.97 -14.52
N SER A 54 15.50 -12.02 -14.70
CA SER A 54 16.12 -12.25 -16.01
C SER A 54 15.71 -13.59 -16.62
N TYR A 55 15.63 -14.64 -15.80
CA TYR A 55 15.18 -15.96 -16.24
C TYR A 55 13.71 -15.94 -16.65
N LEU A 56 12.84 -15.37 -15.81
CA LEU A 56 11.40 -15.31 -16.05
C LEU A 56 11.06 -14.52 -17.33
N LEU A 57 11.71 -13.38 -17.55
CA LEU A 57 11.49 -12.55 -18.74
C LEU A 57 11.94 -13.27 -20.02
N GLY A 58 13.17 -13.81 -20.04
CA GLY A 58 13.65 -14.56 -21.20
C GLY A 58 12.80 -15.80 -21.50
N ARG A 59 12.25 -16.43 -20.46
CA ARG A 59 11.37 -17.59 -20.62
C ARG A 59 10.02 -17.23 -21.22
N LEU A 60 9.44 -16.10 -20.82
CA LEU A 60 8.20 -15.56 -21.38
C LEU A 60 8.38 -15.07 -22.83
N GLU A 61 9.51 -14.44 -23.15
CA GLU A 61 9.83 -14.05 -24.52
C GLU A 61 9.92 -15.26 -25.46
N ALA A 62 10.60 -16.31 -25.02
CA ALA A 62 10.74 -17.53 -25.80
C ALA A 62 9.41 -18.31 -25.94
N TYR A 63 8.52 -18.22 -24.94
CA TYR A 63 7.23 -18.93 -24.93
C TYR A 63 6.13 -18.07 -24.29
N PRO A 64 5.49 -17.18 -25.06
CA PRO A 64 4.51 -16.21 -24.55
C PRO A 64 3.25 -16.81 -23.92
N GLY A 65 2.97 -18.10 -24.16
CA GLY A 65 1.83 -18.82 -23.59
C GLY A 65 2.11 -19.56 -22.27
N LEU A 66 3.29 -19.39 -21.68
CA LEU A 66 3.64 -20.06 -20.43
C LEU A 66 2.79 -19.56 -19.26
N SER A 67 2.20 -20.51 -18.52
CA SER A 67 1.52 -20.19 -17.28
C SER A 67 2.51 -19.85 -16.16
N ALA A 68 2.11 -18.95 -15.26
CA ALA A 68 2.87 -18.64 -14.06
C ALA A 68 3.19 -19.90 -13.21
N ARG A 69 2.28 -20.88 -13.19
CA ARG A 69 2.48 -22.18 -12.53
C ARG A 69 3.66 -22.96 -13.12
N ARG A 70 3.86 -22.88 -14.44
CA ARG A 70 4.99 -23.55 -15.10
C ARG A 70 6.30 -22.85 -14.77
N LEU A 71 6.32 -21.52 -14.83
CA LEU A 71 7.48 -20.72 -14.43
C LEU A 71 7.87 -20.97 -12.98
N HIS A 72 6.88 -21.01 -12.07
CA HIS A 72 7.10 -21.34 -10.66
C HIS A 72 7.81 -22.69 -10.50
N ARG A 73 7.34 -23.74 -11.19
CA ARG A 73 7.99 -25.07 -11.17
C ARG A 73 9.44 -25.05 -11.68
N GLU A 74 9.76 -24.14 -12.58
CA GLU A 74 11.11 -24.00 -13.14
C GLU A 74 12.05 -23.26 -12.15
N ILE A 75 11.57 -22.25 -11.42
CA ILE A 75 12.38 -21.49 -10.46
C ILE A 75 12.46 -22.10 -9.06
N THR A 76 11.50 -22.94 -8.64
CA THR A 76 11.57 -23.66 -7.35
C THR A 76 12.89 -24.44 -7.18
N PRO A 77 13.33 -25.29 -8.14
CA PRO A 77 14.63 -25.98 -8.01
C PRO A 77 15.84 -25.04 -8.14
N MET A 78 15.66 -23.81 -8.61
CA MET A 78 16.71 -22.79 -8.68
C MET A 78 16.91 -22.05 -7.35
N GLY A 79 16.20 -22.45 -6.29
CA GLY A 79 16.28 -21.83 -4.96
C GLY A 79 15.25 -20.74 -4.70
N TYR A 80 14.11 -20.77 -5.40
CA TYR A 80 12.99 -19.86 -5.10
C TYR A 80 12.23 -20.32 -3.85
N GLU A 81 12.13 -19.45 -2.85
CA GLU A 81 11.59 -19.77 -1.52
C GLU A 81 10.17 -19.22 -1.24
N GLY A 82 9.47 -18.61 -2.22
CA GLY A 82 8.15 -17.99 -1.97
C GLY A 82 7.17 -17.87 -3.13
#